data_AF-K0A7V5-F1
#
_entry.id   AF-K0A7V5-F1
#
_cell.length_a   1.000
_cell.length_b   1.000
_cell.length_c   1.000
_cell.angle_alpha   90.00
_cell.angle_beta   90.00
_cell.angle_gamma   90.00
#
_symmetry.space_group_name_H-M   'P 1'
#
loop_
_entity.id
_entity.type
_entity.pdbx_description
1 polymer ?
#
loop_
_entity_poly.entity_id
_entity_poly.type
_entity_poly.pdbx_seq_one_letter_code
_entity_poly.pdbx_strand_id
1 'polypeptide(L)' 'MEYFMARRPRRNHSNDFKAKVALAAIKAEKTLAELSAEFDVHQNQIIDWKNQLISASSQA' A
#
# COMPACT_ATOMS: atom_id res chain seq x y z
N MET A 1 18.16 26.31 19.32
CA MET A 1 17.11 25.32 19.62
C MET A 1 17.17 24.25 18.56
N GLU A 2 17.74 23.09 18.88
CA GLU A 2 17.63 21.92 18.01
C GLU A 2 16.21 21.36 18.10
N TYR A 3 15.44 21.48 17.02
CA TYR A 3 14.18 20.78 16.88
C TYR A 3 14.49 19.33 16.50
N PHE A 4 14.65 18.46 17.50
CA PHE A 4 14.60 17.02 17.30
C PHE A 4 13.18 16.64 16.86
N MET A 5 12.91 16.76 15.56
CA MET A 5 11.75 16.13 14.95
C MET A 5 11.99 14.61 14.97
N ALA A 6 11.51 13.96 16.03
CA ALA A 6 11.39 12.51 16.07
C ALA A 6 10.53 12.09 14.87
N ARG A 7 11.18 11.53 13.83
CA ARG A 7 10.48 11.07 12.63
C ARG A 7 9.41 10.09 13.06
N ARG A 8 8.16 10.30 12.63
CA ARG A 8 7.05 9.40 12.95
C ARG A 8 7.48 7.96 12.62
N PRO A 9 7.29 7.00 13.55
CA PRO A 9 7.62 5.61 13.30
C PRO A 9 6.98 5.16 11.98
N ARG A 10 7.78 4.50 11.13
CA ARG A 10 7.27 3.95 9.87
C ARG A 10 6.19 2.93 10.19
N ARG A 11 5.00 3.13 9.63
CA ARG A 11 3.89 2.19 9.76
C ARG A 11 4.22 0.99 8.89
N ASN A 12 4.64 -0.11 9.53
CA ASN A 12 4.96 -1.35 8.82
C ASN A 12 3.67 -2.14 8.60
N HIS A 13 3.34 -2.38 7.34
CA HIS A 13 2.23 -3.25 6.95
C HIS A 13 2.73 -4.68 6.72
N SER A 14 1.98 -5.68 7.21
CA SER A 14 2.25 -7.09 6.97
C SER A 14 2.10 -7.45 5.48
N ASN A 15 2.80 -8.51 5.05
CA ASN A 15 2.75 -8.95 3.64
C ASN A 15 1.33 -9.34 3.21
N ASP A 16 0.57 -10.00 4.09
CA ASP A 16 -0.84 -10.36 3.83
C ASP A 16 -1.72 -9.13 3.60
N PHE A 17 -1.50 -8.06 4.38
CA PHE A 17 -2.25 -6.82 4.24
C PHE A 17 -1.95 -6.15 2.90
N LYS A 18 -0.66 -6.05 2.53
CA LYS A 18 -0.24 -5.50 1.24
C LYS A 18 -0.84 -6.30 0.07
N ALA A 19 -0.81 -7.63 0.16
CA ALA A 19 -1.38 -8.50 -0.86
C ALA A 19 -2.91 -8.32 -1.00
N LYS A 20 -3.63 -8.23 0.13
CA LYS A 20 -5.08 -7.99 0.12
C LYS A 20 -5.44 -6.66 -0.56
N VAL A 21 -4.73 -5.58 -0.21
CA VAL A 21 -4.95 -4.25 -0.78
C VAL A 21 -4.56 -4.21 -2.27
N ALA A 22 -3.45 -4.84 -2.64
CA ALA A 22 -3.02 -4.96 -4.04
C ALA A 22 -4.02 -5.75 -4.89
N LEU A 23 -4.55 -6.87 -4.38
CA LEU A 23 -5.58 -7.65 -5.07
C LEU A 23 -6.87 -6.86 -5.25
N ALA A 24 -7.32 -6.13 -4.23
CA ALA A 24 -8.48 -5.24 -4.35
C ALA A 24 -8.26 -4.15 -5.42
N ALA A 25 -7.05 -3.60 -5.48
CA ALA A 25 -6.66 -2.61 -6.50
C ALA A 25 -6.52 -3.19 -7.92
N ILE A 26 -6.22 -4.48 -8.06
CA ILE A 26 -6.17 -5.18 -9.36
C ILE A 26 -7.58 -5.51 -9.85
N LYS A 27 -8.46 -5.98 -8.96
CA LYS A 27 -9.84 -6.30 -9.31
C LYS A 27 -10.66 -5.07 -9.70
N ALA A 28 -10.17 -3.86 -9.41
CA ALA A 28 -10.83 -2.58 -9.71
C ALA A 28 -12.24 -2.46 -9.13
N GLU A 29 -12.56 -3.23 -8.09
CA GLU A 29 -13.86 -3.19 -7.40
C GLU A 29 -14.09 -1.85 -6.66
N LYS A 30 -13.00 -1.17 -6.28
CA LYS A 30 -13.01 0.12 -5.60
C LYS A 30 -11.92 1.01 -6.18
N THR A 31 -12.15 2.31 -6.18
CA THR A 31 -11.13 3.27 -6.62
C THR A 31 -9.95 3.31 -5.64
N LEU A 32 -8.77 3.72 -6.10
CA LEU A 32 -7.60 3.88 -5.22
C LEU A 32 -7.87 4.85 -4.06
N ALA A 33 -8.74 5.84 -4.26
CA ALA A 33 -9.16 6.80 -3.23
C ALA A 33 -10.01 6.12 -2.14
N GLU A 34 -10.95 5.27 -2.53
CA GLU A 34 -11.78 4.53 -1.57
C GLU A 34 -10.95 3.50 -0.80
N LEU A 35 -10.06 2.76 -1.47
CA LEU A 35 -9.13 1.87 -0.81
C LEU A 35 -8.20 2.63 0.14
N SER A 36 -7.81 3.85 -0.23
CA SER A 36 -6.99 4.70 0.62
C SER A 36 -7.72 5.09 1.91
N ALA A 37 -9.00 5.45 1.81
CA ALA A 37 -9.84 5.77 2.96
C ALA A 37 -10.18 4.54 3.82
N GLU A 38 -10.50 3.41 3.20
CA GLU A 38 -10.91 2.18 3.90
C GLU A 38 -9.75 1.52 4.66
N PHE A 39 -8.56 1.49 4.05
CA PHE A 39 -7.39 0.83 4.62
C PHE A 39 -6.46 1.79 5.36
N ASP A 40 -6.74 3.10 5.36
CA ASP A 40 -5.87 4.17 5.89
C ASP A 40 -4.44 4.10 5.29
N VAL A 41 -4.38 3.81 3.97
CA VAL A 41 -3.15 3.66 3.20
C VAL A 41 -3.10 4.73 2.12
N HIS A 42 -1.98 5.42 1.97
CA HIS A 42 -1.80 6.38 0.87
C HIS A 42 -1.84 5.71 -0.52
N GLN A 43 -2.51 6.32 -1.49
CA GLN A 43 -2.68 5.80 -2.87
C GLN A 43 -1.37 5.32 -3.52
N ASN A 44 -0.28 6.09 -3.40
CA ASN A 44 1.03 5.67 -3.92
C ASN A 44 1.50 4.30 -3.38
N GLN A 45 1.27 4.01 -2.10
CA GLN A 45 1.64 2.70 -1.53
C GLN A 45 0.80 1.57 -2.14
N ILE A 46 -0.48 1.83 -2.43
CA ILE A 46 -1.37 0.87 -3.08
C ILE A 46 -0.86 0.55 -4.49
N ILE A 47 -0.44 1.58 -5.24
CA ILE A 47 0.15 1.44 -6.58
C ILE A 47 1.45 0.62 -6.50
N ASP A 48 2.33 0.93 -5.55
CA ASP A 48 3.58 0.19 -5.37
C ASP A 48 3.33 -1.29 -5.06
N TRP A 49 2.39 -1.61 -4.17
CA TRP A 49 2.05 -2.99 -3.83
C TRP A 49 1.38 -3.73 -4.99
N LYS A 50 0.53 -3.05 -5.75
CA LYS A 50 -0.06 -3.59 -6.99
C LYS A 50 1.04 -3.96 -7.99
N ASN A 51 2.00 -3.05 -8.23
CA ASN A 51 3.10 -3.29 -9.15
C ASN A 51 4.00 -4.45 -8.67
N GLN A 52 4.29 -4.51 -7.36
CA GLN A 52 5.03 -5.63 -6.78
C GLN A 52 4.33 -6.97 -6.98
N LEU A 53 3.00 -7.03 -6.80
CA LEU A 53 2.23 -8.26 -6.97
C LEU A 53 2.15 -8.71 -8.42
N ILE A 54 2.01 -7.77 -9.37
CA ILE A 54 2.05 -8.05 -10.81
C ILE A 54 3.45 -8.55 -11.21
N SER A 55 4.51 -7.84 -10.80
CA SER A 55 5.89 -8.26 -11.08
C SER A 55 6.22 -9.63 -10.50
N ALA A 56 5.69 -9.98 -9.33
CA ALA A 56 5.87 -11.30 -8.73
C ALA A 56 5.09 -12.38 -9.49
N SER A 57 3.92 -12.06 -10.05
CA SER A 57 3.12 -13.00 -10.86
C SER A 57 3.71 -13.24 -12.25
N SER A 58 4.46 -12.27 -12.79
CA SER A 58 5.14 -12.38 -14.10
C SER A 58 6.49 -13.11 -14.04
N GLN A 59 6.99 -13.46 -12.86
CA GLN A 59 8.15 -14.35 -12.68
C GLN A 59 7.66 -15.77 -12.40
N ALA A 60 7.15 -16.44 -13.44
CA ALA A 60 6.84 -17.87 -13.44
C ALA A 60 7.24 -18.47 -14.79
#